data_AF-A0A537NML0-F1
#
_entry.id   AF-A0A537NML0-F1
#
_cell.length_a   1.000
_cell.length_b   1.000
_cell.length_c   1.000
_cell.angle_alpha   90.00
_cell.angle_beta   90.00
_cell.angle_gamma   90.00
#
_symmetry.space_group_name_H-M   'P 1'
#
loop_
_entity.id
_entity.type
_entity.pdbx_description
1 polymer ?
#
loop_
_entity_poly.entity_id
_entity_poly.type
_entity_poly.pdbx_seq_one_letter_code
_entity_poly.pdbx_strand_id
1 'polypeptide(L)'
;MWFFHALPWWITAPLGAYLVALHGSLQHEALHGHPTRNRLVNELAVSVNPSLWFPYRRYRKLHLTHHNDENLTDPQLDPESYYLLPDHWARLPTPLKQLYTLNNTLAGRMIMGPAIASVRFWSSEALAMLKGDREVIEAWLLHVPACAATLVYALSVCGIPLWQYVLFFAYPGIGLMLVRSFCEHQAAENEGWRTIIVEASPFWALLFLNNNLHIAHHTRPRLPWYELPAYYRAERDALIARNHGYRMKGYGEIFRRYFLKPKEPVAHPFVK
;
A
#
# COMPACT_ATOMS: atom_id res chain seq x y z
N MET A 1 12.12 11.20 -14.98
CA MET A 1 13.06 10.24 -15.61
C MET A 1 13.95 10.92 -16.64
N TRP A 2 13.42 11.67 -17.60
CA TRP A 2 14.22 12.37 -18.63
C TRP A 2 15.38 13.22 -18.07
N PHE A 3 15.13 14.05 -17.06
CA PHE A 3 16.15 14.89 -16.42
C PHE A 3 17.04 14.16 -15.38
N PHE A 4 17.06 12.83 -15.38
CA PHE A 4 17.78 12.05 -14.37
C PHE A 4 19.26 12.41 -14.29
N HIS A 5 19.92 12.56 -15.44
CA HIS A 5 21.34 12.93 -15.51
C HIS A 5 21.62 14.43 -15.30
N ALA A 6 20.58 15.26 -15.36
CA ALA A 6 20.70 16.70 -15.19
C ALA A 6 20.52 17.16 -13.73
N LEU A 7 20.09 16.26 -12.85
CA LEU A 7 19.80 16.54 -11.45
C LEU A 7 20.63 15.61 -10.56
N PRO A 8 21.10 16.08 -9.38
CA PRO A 8 21.82 15.22 -8.46
C PRO A 8 20.90 14.13 -7.87
N TRP A 9 21.49 12.98 -7.54
CA TRP A 9 20.74 11.80 -7.08
C TRP A 9 19.90 12.07 -5.82
N TRP A 10 20.34 12.98 -4.94
CA TRP A 10 19.61 13.34 -3.72
C TRP A 10 18.36 14.19 -3.96
N ILE A 11 18.15 14.70 -5.19
CA ILE A 11 16.89 15.30 -5.64
C ILE A 11 16.07 14.24 -6.40
N THR A 12 16.70 13.52 -7.32
CA THR A 12 15.96 12.59 -8.20
C THR A 12 15.38 11.41 -7.42
N ALA A 13 16.12 10.83 -6.47
CA ALA A 13 15.65 9.72 -5.67
C ALA A 13 14.39 10.03 -4.84
N PRO A 14 14.35 11.05 -3.97
CA PRO A 14 13.13 11.34 -3.20
C PRO A 14 11.96 11.74 -4.09
N LEU A 15 12.19 12.51 -5.17
CA LEU A 15 11.13 12.89 -6.09
C LEU A 15 10.56 11.68 -6.83
N GLY A 16 11.42 10.80 -7.32
CA GLY A 16 10.99 9.60 -8.03
C GLY A 16 10.30 8.60 -7.10
N ALA A 17 10.78 8.42 -5.87
CA ALA A 17 10.08 7.64 -4.84
C ALA A 17 8.68 8.21 -4.55
N TYR A 18 8.56 9.54 -4.40
CA TYR A 18 7.28 10.22 -4.22
C TYR A 18 6.34 9.99 -5.40
N LEU A 19 6.82 10.11 -6.65
CA LEU A 19 6.01 9.90 -7.84
C LEU A 19 5.57 8.44 -8.02
N VAL A 20 6.44 7.47 -7.69
CA VAL A 20 6.08 6.04 -7.67
C VAL A 20 4.98 5.79 -6.63
N ALA A 21 5.11 6.35 -5.44
CA ALA A 21 4.11 6.19 -4.39
C ALA A 21 2.78 6.88 -4.74
N LEU A 22 2.82 8.09 -5.28
CA LEU A 22 1.65 8.80 -5.78
C LEU A 22 0.94 8.03 -6.89
N HIS A 23 1.70 7.39 -7.79
CA HIS A 23 1.14 6.50 -8.80
C HIS A 23 0.40 5.31 -8.16
N GLY A 24 0.92 4.72 -7.09
CA GLY A 24 0.20 3.71 -6.30
C GLY A 24 -1.12 4.23 -5.74
N SER A 25 -1.15 5.48 -5.27
CA SER A 25 -2.40 6.14 -4.84
C SER A 25 -3.37 6.38 -5.99
N LEU A 26 -2.88 6.73 -7.19
CA LEU A 26 -3.71 6.84 -8.39
C LEU A 26 -4.28 5.49 -8.82
N GLN A 27 -3.50 4.41 -8.70
CA GLN A 27 -4.00 3.05 -8.92
C GLN A 27 -5.11 2.69 -7.94
N HIS A 28 -4.97 3.08 -6.66
CA HIS A 28 -6.02 2.92 -5.66
C HIS A 28 -7.29 3.69 -6.01
N GLU A 29 -7.16 4.92 -6.50
CA GLU A 29 -8.31 5.71 -6.96
C GLU A 29 -9.00 5.05 -8.18
N ALA A 30 -8.19 4.54 -9.11
CA ALA A 30 -8.68 3.87 -10.31
C ALA A 30 -9.49 2.60 -10.05
N LEU A 31 -9.06 1.79 -9.06
CA LEU A 31 -9.75 0.55 -8.73
C LEU A 31 -11.13 0.79 -8.10
N HIS A 32 -11.36 1.97 -7.50
CA HIS A 32 -12.64 2.42 -6.93
C HIS A 32 -13.57 3.06 -7.96
N GLY A 33 -13.16 3.14 -9.23
CA GLY A 33 -13.99 3.59 -10.33
C GLY A 33 -13.82 5.07 -10.69
N HIS A 34 -12.66 5.66 -10.38
CA HIS A 34 -12.31 7.03 -10.75
C HIS A 34 -11.16 7.07 -11.76
N PRO A 35 -10.96 8.15 -12.52
CA PRO A 35 -11.77 9.37 -12.55
C PRO A 35 -13.02 9.26 -13.45
N THR A 36 -13.22 8.13 -14.14
CA THR A 36 -14.35 7.95 -15.07
C THR A 36 -15.22 6.76 -14.68
N ARG A 37 -16.48 6.75 -15.15
CA ARG A 37 -17.36 5.58 -14.98
C ARG A 37 -16.91 4.34 -15.78
N ASN A 38 -15.95 4.49 -16.71
CA ASN A 38 -15.46 3.40 -17.53
C ASN A 38 -14.19 2.79 -16.92
N ARG A 39 -14.34 1.56 -16.44
CA ARG A 39 -13.25 0.81 -15.80
C ARG A 39 -12.03 0.62 -16.70
N LEU A 40 -12.22 0.37 -18.00
CA LEU A 40 -11.11 0.16 -18.94
C LEU A 40 -10.31 1.46 -19.12
N VAL A 41 -11.00 2.60 -19.22
CA VAL A 41 -10.32 3.91 -19.32
C VAL A 41 -9.50 4.19 -18.07
N ASN A 42 -10.04 3.93 -16.88
CA ASN A 42 -9.31 4.11 -15.62
C ASN A 42 -8.10 3.18 -15.53
N GLU A 43 -8.24 1.91 -15.89
CA GLU A 43 -7.15 0.91 -15.92
C GLU A 43 -6.04 1.34 -16.90
N LEU A 44 -6.39 1.80 -18.09
CA LEU A 44 -5.41 2.30 -19.07
C LEU A 44 -4.66 3.53 -18.56
N ALA A 45 -5.35 4.44 -17.87
CA ALA A 45 -4.75 5.66 -17.32
C ALA A 45 -3.66 5.38 -16.26
N VAL A 46 -3.71 4.23 -15.58
CA VAL A 46 -2.75 3.80 -14.54
C VAL A 46 -1.98 2.53 -14.93
N SER A 47 -1.96 2.23 -16.24
CA SER A 47 -1.37 1.01 -16.78
C SER A 47 0.16 1.04 -16.78
N VAL A 48 0.78 2.23 -16.88
CA VAL A 48 2.22 2.39 -16.65
C VAL A 48 2.55 1.88 -15.25
N ASN A 49 3.66 1.17 -15.08
CA ASN A 49 3.97 0.56 -13.79
C ASN A 49 5.35 0.99 -13.28
N PRO A 50 5.48 2.20 -12.72
CA PRO A 50 6.77 2.70 -12.27
C PRO A 50 7.30 1.95 -11.03
N SER A 51 6.41 1.34 -10.24
CA SER A 51 6.77 0.52 -9.08
C SER A 51 7.34 -0.87 -9.44
N LEU A 52 7.01 -1.38 -10.63
CA LEU A 52 7.29 -2.75 -11.07
C LEU A 52 6.71 -3.85 -10.16
N TRP A 53 5.77 -3.50 -9.27
CA TRP A 53 5.46 -4.33 -8.11
C TRP A 53 4.27 -5.26 -8.29
N PHE A 54 3.08 -4.67 -8.46
CA PHE A 54 1.81 -5.40 -8.44
C PHE A 54 1.04 -5.25 -9.75
N PRO A 55 0.50 -6.34 -10.30
CA PRO A 55 -0.49 -6.28 -11.36
C PRO A 55 -1.74 -5.51 -10.88
N TYR A 56 -2.13 -4.47 -11.62
CA TYR A 56 -3.26 -3.62 -11.25
C TYR A 56 -4.56 -4.41 -10.98
N ARG A 57 -4.87 -5.42 -11.81
CA ARG A 57 -6.09 -6.23 -11.64
C ARG A 57 -6.07 -7.06 -10.35
N ARG A 58 -4.88 -7.53 -9.93
CA ARG A 58 -4.70 -8.27 -8.68
C ARG A 58 -4.79 -7.33 -7.49
N TYR A 59 -4.14 -6.18 -7.57
CA TYR A 59 -4.29 -5.13 -6.57
C TYR A 59 -5.77 -4.76 -6.40
N ARG A 60 -6.49 -4.51 -7.49
CA ARG A 60 -7.93 -4.24 -7.47
C ARG A 60 -8.74 -5.34 -6.77
N LYS A 61 -8.52 -6.61 -7.13
CA LYS A 61 -9.29 -7.71 -6.52
C LYS A 61 -9.03 -7.81 -5.02
N LEU A 62 -7.76 -7.89 -4.64
CA LEU A 62 -7.36 -8.05 -3.24
C LEU A 62 -7.82 -6.86 -2.40
N HIS A 63 -7.64 -5.64 -2.91
CA HIS A 63 -8.07 -4.45 -2.20
C HIS A 63 -9.60 -4.40 -2.04
N LEU A 64 -10.38 -4.73 -3.08
CA LEU A 64 -11.84 -4.79 -2.94
C LEU A 64 -12.31 -5.90 -1.98
N THR A 65 -11.56 -7.00 -1.85
CA THR A 65 -11.81 -8.00 -0.80
C THR A 65 -11.49 -7.44 0.60
N HIS A 66 -10.43 -6.64 0.71
CA HIS A 66 -10.04 -5.96 1.94
C HIS A 66 -11.07 -4.92 2.43
N HIS A 67 -11.88 -4.33 1.54
CA HIS A 67 -13.01 -3.44 1.89
C HIS A 67 -14.18 -4.14 2.61
N ASN A 68 -14.05 -5.42 2.98
CA ASN A 68 -14.97 -6.06 3.90
C ASN A 68 -14.55 -5.79 5.35
N ASP A 69 -15.16 -4.76 5.96
CA ASP A 69 -14.88 -4.29 7.33
C ASP A 69 -14.86 -5.42 8.38
N GLU A 70 -15.76 -6.40 8.27
CA GLU A 70 -15.87 -7.54 9.20
C GLU A 70 -14.57 -8.36 9.27
N ASN A 71 -13.89 -8.50 8.13
CA ASN A 71 -12.70 -9.34 7.96
C ASN A 71 -11.39 -8.59 8.19
N LEU A 72 -11.42 -7.25 8.31
CA LEU A 72 -10.21 -6.44 8.44
C LEU A 72 -9.28 -6.99 9.54
N THR A 73 -7.99 -7.06 9.23
CA THR A 73 -6.89 -7.58 10.07
C THR A 73 -6.84 -9.10 10.23
N ASP A 74 -7.84 -9.86 9.78
CA ASP A 74 -7.81 -11.32 9.82
C ASP A 74 -6.72 -11.88 8.87
N PRO A 75 -5.75 -12.69 9.35
CA PRO A 75 -4.66 -13.21 8.52
C PRO A 75 -5.08 -14.16 7.39
N GLN A 76 -6.29 -14.73 7.45
CA GLN A 76 -6.82 -15.68 6.47
C GLN A 76 -7.80 -15.00 5.50
N LEU A 77 -8.60 -14.06 5.99
CA LEU A 77 -9.69 -13.47 5.22
C LEU A 77 -9.35 -12.10 4.62
N ASP A 78 -8.49 -11.32 5.28
CA ASP A 78 -8.02 -10.03 4.79
C ASP A 78 -6.68 -10.18 4.05
N PRO A 79 -6.67 -10.01 2.70
CA PRO A 79 -5.45 -10.18 1.91
C PRO A 79 -4.39 -9.11 2.17
N GLU A 80 -4.75 -8.00 2.82
CA GLU A 80 -3.82 -6.92 3.20
C GLU A 80 -3.41 -7.00 4.68
N SER A 81 -3.84 -8.03 5.41
CA SER A 81 -3.46 -8.22 6.81
C SER A 81 -1.95 -8.43 6.99
N TYR A 82 -1.38 -7.66 7.93
CA TYR A 82 0.01 -7.80 8.37
C TYR A 82 0.19 -8.74 9.55
N TYR A 83 -0.92 -9.31 10.05
CA TYR A 83 -0.88 -10.28 11.13
C TYR A 83 -0.57 -11.69 10.63
N LEU A 84 -0.08 -12.51 11.54
CA LEU A 84 0.00 -13.95 11.38
C LEU A 84 -0.96 -14.63 12.37
N LEU A 85 -1.43 -15.82 12.01
CA LEU A 85 -2.13 -16.69 12.96
C LEU A 85 -1.20 -17.01 14.14
N PRO A 86 -1.71 -17.02 15.38
CA PRO A 86 -0.88 -17.30 16.55
C PRO A 86 -0.11 -18.61 16.46
N ASP A 87 -0.74 -19.68 15.97
CA ASP A 87 -0.12 -20.98 15.78
C ASP A 87 1.01 -20.96 14.75
N HIS A 88 0.81 -20.25 13.65
CA HIS A 88 1.85 -20.09 12.63
C HIS A 88 3.03 -19.29 13.20
N TRP A 89 2.75 -18.18 13.88
CA TRP A 89 3.77 -17.38 14.56
C TRP A 89 4.58 -18.21 15.56
N ALA A 90 3.92 -19.00 16.40
CA ALA A 90 4.56 -19.83 17.41
C ALA A 90 5.59 -20.79 16.80
N ARG A 91 5.29 -21.36 15.62
CA ARG A 91 6.12 -22.34 14.91
C ARG A 91 7.28 -21.72 14.11
N LEU A 92 7.30 -20.40 13.90
CA LEU A 92 8.38 -19.78 13.15
C LEU A 92 9.72 -19.85 13.91
N PRO A 93 10.84 -20.08 13.20
CA PRO A 93 12.17 -20.01 13.77
C PRO A 93 12.50 -18.57 14.19
N THR A 94 13.38 -18.42 15.19
CA THR A 94 13.74 -17.13 15.79
C THR A 94 14.16 -16.04 14.79
N PRO A 95 14.97 -16.33 13.74
CA PRO A 95 15.33 -15.30 12.77
C PRO A 95 14.14 -14.73 12.00
N LEU A 96 13.14 -15.56 11.66
CA LEU A 96 11.92 -15.09 11.00
C LEU A 96 11.04 -14.30 11.97
N LYS A 97 10.97 -14.70 13.24
CA LYS A 97 10.30 -13.90 14.27
C LYS A 97 10.93 -12.52 14.41
N GLN A 98 12.25 -12.42 14.43
CA GLN A 98 12.97 -11.15 14.46
C GLN A 98 12.70 -10.31 13.20
N LEU A 99 12.74 -10.91 12.01
CA LEU A 99 12.45 -10.24 10.74
C LEU A 99 11.06 -9.58 10.75
N TYR A 100 10.02 -10.34 11.11
CA TYR A 100 8.66 -9.80 11.16
C TYR A 100 8.47 -8.76 12.26
N THR A 101 9.12 -8.93 13.42
CA THR A 101 9.07 -7.95 14.51
C THR A 101 9.73 -6.63 14.09
N LEU A 102 10.88 -6.69 13.42
CA LEU A 102 11.55 -5.51 12.88
C LEU A 102 10.69 -4.86 11.78
N ASN A 103 10.05 -5.64 10.90
CA ASN A 103 9.12 -5.15 9.90
C ASN A 103 7.84 -4.51 10.47
N ASN A 104 7.53 -4.76 11.76
CA ASN A 104 6.45 -4.09 12.48
C ASN A 104 6.87 -2.75 13.11
N THR A 105 8.14 -2.35 12.99
CA THR A 105 8.57 -0.95 13.14
C THR A 105 8.37 -0.20 11.82
N LEU A 106 8.17 1.12 11.85
CA LEU A 106 8.00 1.89 10.62
C LEU A 106 9.29 1.91 9.78
N ALA A 107 10.47 2.04 10.39
CA ALA A 107 11.75 1.99 9.67
C ALA A 107 11.95 0.63 8.99
N GLY A 108 11.70 -0.46 9.73
CA GLY A 108 11.76 -1.80 9.18
C GLY A 108 10.72 -2.02 8.08
N ARG A 109 9.51 -1.47 8.22
CA ARG A 109 8.47 -1.54 7.17
C ARG A 109 8.90 -0.83 5.89
N MET A 110 9.52 0.34 5.99
CA MET A 110 9.98 1.11 4.83
C MET A 110 11.17 0.43 4.12
N ILE A 111 12.07 -0.20 4.89
CA ILE A 111 13.31 -0.78 4.36
C ILE A 111 13.13 -2.24 3.94
N MET A 112 12.52 -3.08 4.76
CA MET A 112 12.39 -4.53 4.51
C MET A 112 11.00 -4.91 3.99
N GLY A 113 9.98 -4.13 4.33
CA GLY A 113 8.60 -4.37 3.91
C GLY A 113 8.40 -4.54 2.41
N PRO A 114 9.06 -3.75 1.52
CA PRO A 114 8.98 -3.96 0.08
C PRO A 114 9.38 -5.39 -0.31
N ALA A 115 10.54 -5.86 0.15
CA ALA A 115 11.03 -7.21 -0.15
C ALA A 115 10.13 -8.30 0.46
N ILE A 116 9.72 -8.16 1.72
CA ILE A 116 8.85 -9.14 2.40
C ILE A 116 7.52 -9.27 1.67
N ALA A 117 6.87 -8.15 1.34
CA ALA A 117 5.59 -8.15 0.65
C ALA A 117 5.72 -8.66 -0.79
N SER A 118 6.79 -8.32 -1.53
CA SER A 118 7.06 -8.89 -2.86
C SER A 118 7.21 -10.40 -2.82
N VAL A 119 8.02 -10.95 -1.91
CA VAL A 119 8.23 -12.41 -1.81
C VAL A 119 6.91 -13.11 -1.49
N ARG A 120 6.17 -12.63 -0.47
CA ARG A 120 4.86 -13.22 -0.11
C ARG A 120 3.88 -13.19 -1.27
N PHE A 121 3.71 -12.03 -1.90
CA PHE A 121 2.77 -11.86 -3.00
C PHE A 121 3.17 -12.69 -4.22
N TRP A 122 4.41 -12.54 -4.74
CA TRP A 122 4.86 -13.25 -5.93
C TRP A 122 4.89 -14.77 -5.76
N SER A 123 5.26 -15.28 -4.58
CA SER A 123 5.18 -16.73 -4.31
C SER A 123 3.73 -17.24 -4.36
N SER A 124 2.76 -16.50 -3.81
CA SER A 124 1.35 -16.88 -3.86
C SER A 124 0.79 -16.84 -5.29
N GLU A 125 1.17 -15.84 -6.07
CA GLU A 125 0.71 -15.67 -7.45
C GLU A 125 1.34 -16.73 -8.37
N ALA A 126 2.63 -17.06 -8.18
CA ALA A 126 3.28 -18.15 -8.91
C ALA A 126 2.58 -19.49 -8.67
N LEU A 127 2.26 -19.81 -7.41
CA LEU A 127 1.49 -21.02 -7.08
C LEU A 127 0.10 -21.02 -7.70
N ALA A 128 -0.59 -19.88 -7.74
CA ALA A 128 -1.89 -19.76 -8.38
C ALA A 128 -1.82 -19.96 -9.90
N MET A 129 -0.81 -19.37 -10.56
CA MET A 129 -0.56 -19.60 -12.00
C MET A 129 -0.24 -21.06 -12.31
N LEU A 130 0.59 -21.72 -11.48
CA LEU A 130 0.90 -23.16 -11.63
C LEU A 130 -0.34 -24.04 -11.45
N LYS A 131 -1.31 -23.62 -10.64
CA LYS A 131 -2.61 -24.28 -10.50
C LYS A 131 -3.61 -23.93 -11.60
N GLY A 132 -3.22 -23.09 -12.58
CA GLY A 132 -4.06 -22.72 -13.71
C GLY A 132 -5.08 -21.62 -13.43
N ASP A 133 -4.87 -20.77 -12.42
CA ASP A 133 -5.73 -19.61 -12.17
C ASP A 133 -5.64 -18.61 -13.33
N ARG A 134 -6.67 -18.63 -14.19
CA ARG A 134 -6.72 -17.80 -15.40
C ARG A 134 -6.74 -16.30 -15.08
N GLU A 135 -7.38 -15.90 -13.99
CA GLU A 135 -7.49 -14.49 -13.63
C GLU A 135 -6.12 -13.93 -13.21
N VAL A 136 -5.34 -14.73 -12.48
CA VAL A 136 -3.94 -14.39 -12.14
C VAL A 136 -3.10 -14.30 -13.40
N ILE A 137 -3.16 -15.32 -14.27
CA ILE A 137 -2.39 -15.35 -15.52
C ILE A 137 -2.70 -14.13 -16.39
N GLU A 138 -3.98 -13.81 -16.61
CA GLU A 138 -4.39 -12.63 -17.39
C GLU A 138 -3.86 -11.32 -16.80
N ALA A 139 -3.89 -11.17 -15.48
CA ALA A 139 -3.37 -9.96 -14.83
C ALA A 139 -1.85 -9.81 -15.06
N TRP A 140 -1.10 -10.91 -15.00
CA TRP A 140 0.34 -10.91 -15.25
C TRP A 140 0.68 -10.69 -16.74
N LEU A 141 -0.13 -11.23 -17.66
CA LEU A 141 0.00 -10.98 -19.11
C LEU A 141 -0.16 -9.50 -19.47
N LEU A 142 -0.90 -8.73 -18.68
CA LEU A 142 -1.01 -7.27 -18.85
C LEU A 142 0.08 -6.51 -18.09
N HIS A 143 0.46 -6.99 -16.91
CA HIS A 143 1.45 -6.34 -16.06
C HIS A 143 2.87 -6.41 -16.63
N VAL A 144 3.29 -7.56 -17.17
CA VAL A 144 4.65 -7.75 -17.70
C VAL A 144 4.94 -6.77 -18.85
N PRO A 145 4.09 -6.61 -19.88
CA PRO A 145 4.28 -5.60 -20.92
C PRO A 145 4.31 -4.17 -20.38
N ALA A 146 3.47 -3.83 -19.39
CA ALA A 146 3.49 -2.51 -18.77
C ALA A 146 4.81 -2.21 -18.04
N CYS A 147 5.34 -3.18 -17.29
CA CYS A 147 6.66 -3.09 -16.66
C CYS A 147 7.77 -2.99 -17.73
N ALA A 148 7.69 -3.80 -18.78
CA ALA A 148 8.65 -3.77 -19.88
C ALA A 148 8.67 -2.41 -20.59
N ALA A 149 7.51 -1.81 -20.89
CA ALA A 149 7.42 -0.49 -21.49
C ALA A 149 8.04 0.60 -20.59
N THR A 150 7.75 0.54 -19.28
CA THR A 150 8.33 1.44 -18.27
C THR A 150 9.86 1.31 -18.25
N LEU A 151 10.38 0.08 -18.22
CA LEU A 151 11.82 -0.19 -18.20
C LEU A 151 12.49 0.19 -19.51
N VAL A 152 11.92 -0.12 -20.68
CA VAL A 152 12.49 0.29 -21.97
C VAL A 152 12.63 1.81 -22.04
N TYR A 153 11.61 2.57 -21.61
CA TYR A 153 11.71 4.02 -21.55
C TYR A 153 12.79 4.49 -20.55
N ALA A 154 12.82 3.93 -19.34
CA ALA A 154 13.80 4.31 -18.32
C ALA A 154 15.25 3.99 -18.72
N LEU A 155 15.49 2.78 -19.22
CA LEU A 155 16.82 2.27 -19.52
C LEU A 155 17.33 2.78 -20.86
N SER A 156 16.53 2.70 -21.92
CA SER A 156 16.97 2.99 -23.30
C SER A 156 16.79 4.44 -23.70
N VAL A 157 15.74 5.11 -23.22
CA VAL A 157 15.46 6.52 -23.59
C VAL A 157 16.05 7.48 -22.57
N CYS A 158 15.83 7.24 -21.27
CA CYS A 158 16.36 8.11 -20.22
C CYS A 158 17.78 7.74 -19.78
N GLY A 159 18.33 6.60 -20.24
CA GLY A 159 19.67 6.15 -19.90
C GLY A 159 19.88 5.86 -18.41
N ILE A 160 18.83 5.49 -17.67
CA ILE A 160 18.90 5.22 -16.23
C ILE A 160 19.33 3.76 -16.07
N PRO A 161 20.47 3.44 -15.44
CA PRO A 161 20.85 2.08 -15.11
C PRO A 161 19.76 1.37 -14.29
N LEU A 162 19.50 0.09 -14.57
CA LEU A 162 18.45 -0.68 -13.90
C LEU A 162 18.57 -0.65 -12.38
N TRP A 163 19.79 -0.80 -11.85
CA TRP A 163 20.01 -0.76 -10.41
C TRP A 163 19.67 0.61 -9.79
N GLN A 164 19.93 1.71 -10.49
CA GLN A 164 19.56 3.06 -10.03
C GLN A 164 18.05 3.24 -10.08
N TYR A 165 17.38 2.74 -11.12
CA TYR A 165 15.93 2.76 -11.20
C TYR A 165 15.28 2.05 -10.00
N VAL A 166 15.77 0.85 -9.68
CA VAL A 166 15.26 0.05 -8.56
C VAL A 166 15.56 0.73 -7.23
N LEU A 167 16.80 1.15 -6.98
CA LEU A 167 17.21 1.71 -5.69
C LEU A 167 16.70 3.13 -5.43
N PHE A 168 16.52 3.95 -6.47
CA PHE A 168 16.15 5.36 -6.31
C PHE A 168 14.67 5.62 -6.53
N PHE A 169 13.96 4.76 -7.28
CA PHE A 169 12.55 4.98 -7.59
C PHE A 169 11.65 3.86 -7.09
N ALA A 170 11.78 2.66 -7.65
CA ALA A 170 10.80 1.59 -7.43
C ALA A 170 10.76 1.16 -5.95
N TYR A 171 11.89 0.74 -5.40
CA TYR A 171 11.98 0.25 -4.03
C TYR A 171 11.63 1.30 -2.97
N PRO A 172 12.22 2.52 -2.98
CA PRO A 172 11.86 3.54 -1.99
C PRO A 172 10.43 4.08 -2.18
N GLY A 173 9.90 4.11 -3.41
CA GLY A 173 8.51 4.48 -3.66
C GLY A 173 7.53 3.46 -3.06
N ILE A 174 7.83 2.18 -3.21
CA ILE A 174 7.11 1.11 -2.50
C ILE A 174 7.21 1.29 -0.97
N GLY A 175 8.40 1.51 -0.45
CA GLY A 175 8.62 1.74 0.98
C GLY A 175 7.80 2.94 1.50
N LEU A 176 7.69 3.99 0.70
CA LEU A 176 6.88 5.16 1.00
C LEU A 176 5.36 4.88 0.94
N MET A 177 4.88 4.05 0.01
CA MET A 177 3.48 3.59 0.01
C MET A 177 3.12 2.84 1.30
N LEU A 178 4.04 2.00 1.79
CA LEU A 178 3.84 1.23 3.01
C LEU A 178 3.75 2.10 4.27
N VAL A 179 4.18 3.38 4.22
CA VAL A 179 3.94 4.33 5.32
C VAL A 179 2.45 4.58 5.50
N ARG A 180 1.67 4.60 4.41
CA ARG A 180 0.21 4.77 4.47
C ARG A 180 -0.43 3.60 5.21
N SER A 181 -0.18 2.39 4.74
CA SER A 181 -0.82 1.17 5.25
C SER A 181 -0.31 0.70 6.61
N PHE A 182 0.84 1.22 7.08
CA PHE A 182 1.43 0.81 8.35
C PHE A 182 0.49 0.95 9.54
N CYS A 183 -0.32 2.01 9.59
CA CYS A 183 -1.30 2.23 10.64
C CYS A 183 -2.76 2.23 10.15
N GLU A 184 -3.04 1.96 8.86
CA GLU A 184 -4.40 1.99 8.31
C GLU A 184 -5.37 1.15 9.14
N HIS A 185 -4.91 -0.03 9.56
CA HIS A 185 -5.67 -0.94 10.41
C HIS A 185 -4.93 -1.37 11.68
N GLN A 186 -5.69 -1.64 12.75
CA GLN A 186 -5.25 -2.22 14.01
C GLN A 186 -6.18 -3.38 14.40
N ALA A 187 -5.68 -4.33 15.17
CA ALA A 187 -6.55 -5.39 15.67
C ALA A 187 -7.46 -4.82 16.75
N ALA A 188 -8.77 -5.06 16.62
CA ALA A 188 -9.76 -4.69 17.63
C ALA A 188 -10.95 -5.67 17.57
N GLU A 189 -11.60 -5.89 18.70
CA GLU A 189 -12.80 -6.76 18.76
C GLU A 189 -13.93 -6.22 17.88
N ASN A 190 -14.21 -4.91 17.96
CA ASN A 190 -15.19 -4.26 17.11
C ASN A 190 -14.58 -3.81 15.78
N GLU A 191 -15.26 -4.11 14.67
CA GLU A 191 -14.85 -3.76 13.31
C GLU A 191 -14.59 -2.26 13.12
N GLY A 192 -15.43 -1.39 13.70
CA GLY A 192 -15.34 0.06 13.52
C GLY A 192 -14.05 0.64 14.09
N TRP A 193 -13.50 0.00 15.13
CA TRP A 193 -12.30 0.47 15.86
C TRP A 193 -11.00 0.11 15.14
N ARG A 194 -11.08 -0.72 14.10
CA ARG A 194 -9.91 -1.22 13.38
C ARG A 194 -9.30 -0.16 12.48
N THR A 195 -10.06 0.82 12.01
CA THR A 195 -9.65 1.69 10.90
C THR A 195 -9.30 3.12 11.35
N ILE A 196 -8.12 3.59 10.95
CA ILE A 196 -7.54 4.86 11.42
C ILE A 196 -8.14 6.12 10.74
N ILE A 197 -7.97 7.25 11.40
CA ILE A 197 -7.95 8.58 10.78
C ILE A 197 -6.58 9.22 10.99
N VAL A 198 -5.90 9.63 9.92
CA VAL A 198 -4.69 10.44 10.01
C VAL A 198 -4.98 11.83 9.43
N GLU A 199 -4.98 12.87 10.26
CA GLU A 199 -5.15 14.25 9.82
C GLU A 199 -3.82 14.77 9.23
N ALA A 200 -3.59 14.51 7.95
CA ALA A 200 -2.29 14.69 7.31
C ALA A 200 -2.02 16.15 6.88
N SER A 201 -0.74 16.53 6.79
CA SER A 201 -0.33 17.79 6.16
C SER A 201 -0.50 17.73 4.63
N PRO A 202 -0.52 18.87 3.91
CA PRO A 202 -0.76 18.90 2.46
C PRO A 202 0.14 17.97 1.65
N PHE A 203 1.41 17.84 2.04
CA PHE A 203 2.37 16.93 1.42
C PHE A 203 1.88 15.47 1.44
N TRP A 204 1.51 14.98 2.63
CA TRP A 204 1.06 13.60 2.81
C TRP A 204 -0.35 13.37 2.28
N ALA A 205 -1.24 14.37 2.44
CA ALA A 205 -2.59 14.34 1.93
C ALA A 205 -2.61 14.21 0.40
N LEU A 206 -1.74 14.91 -0.32
CA LEU A 206 -1.60 14.76 -1.77
C LEU A 206 -1.00 13.40 -2.14
N LEU A 207 0.10 13.01 -1.48
CA LEU A 207 0.79 11.74 -1.76
C LEU A 207 -0.15 10.53 -1.69
N PHE A 208 -1.04 10.52 -0.70
CA PHE A 208 -1.97 9.43 -0.45
C PHE A 208 -3.38 9.72 -0.94
N LEU A 209 -3.59 10.81 -1.67
CA LEU A 209 -4.88 11.26 -2.19
C LEU A 209 -5.96 11.17 -1.10
N ASN A 210 -5.71 11.81 0.04
CA ASN A 210 -6.56 11.85 1.22
C ASN A 210 -6.97 10.48 1.82
N ASN A 211 -6.51 9.34 1.29
CA ASN A 211 -6.86 8.00 1.75
C ASN A 211 -6.40 7.73 3.21
N ASN A 212 -5.52 8.59 3.72
CA ASN A 212 -5.15 8.69 5.13
C ASN A 212 -6.35 8.97 6.07
N LEU A 213 -7.48 9.47 5.55
CA LEU A 213 -8.77 9.54 6.22
C LEU A 213 -9.50 8.19 6.10
N HIS A 214 -8.84 7.11 6.54
CA HIS A 214 -9.12 5.77 6.04
C HIS A 214 -10.51 5.23 6.40
N ILE A 215 -11.03 5.51 7.60
CA ILE A 215 -12.41 5.11 7.92
C ILE A 215 -13.45 5.86 7.09
N ALA A 216 -13.19 7.12 6.73
CA ALA A 216 -14.07 7.87 5.84
C ALA A 216 -14.09 7.22 4.44
N HIS A 217 -12.92 6.76 3.99
CA HIS A 217 -12.78 6.01 2.75
C HIS A 217 -13.53 4.67 2.79
N HIS A 218 -13.32 3.81 3.80
CA HIS A 218 -14.08 2.56 3.96
C HIS A 218 -15.60 2.79 4.08
N THR A 219 -16.02 3.92 4.67
CA THR A 219 -17.45 4.27 4.75
C THR A 219 -18.04 4.68 3.39
N ARG A 220 -17.25 5.31 2.53
CA ARG A 220 -17.67 5.76 1.19
C ARG A 220 -16.56 5.49 0.14
N PRO A 221 -16.31 4.23 -0.22
CA PRO A 221 -15.12 3.85 -1.00
C PRO A 221 -15.13 4.38 -2.43
N ARG A 222 -16.30 4.75 -2.95
CA ARG A 222 -16.46 5.36 -4.28
C ARG A 222 -16.46 6.90 -4.25
N LEU A 223 -16.25 7.53 -3.09
CA LEU A 223 -16.12 8.98 -3.03
C LEU A 223 -14.73 9.37 -3.56
N PRO A 224 -14.63 10.29 -4.54
CA PRO A 224 -13.33 10.63 -5.09
C PRO A 224 -12.45 11.31 -4.04
N TRP A 225 -11.15 11.11 -4.16
CA TRP A 225 -10.18 11.54 -3.17
C TRP A 225 -10.24 13.03 -2.79
N TYR A 226 -10.63 13.92 -3.72
CA TYR A 226 -10.70 15.36 -3.50
C TYR A 226 -11.97 15.80 -2.74
N GLU A 227 -13.01 14.97 -2.71
CA GLU A 227 -14.24 15.20 -1.93
C GLU A 227 -14.14 14.63 -0.50
N LEU A 228 -13.26 13.64 -0.30
CA LEU A 228 -13.09 12.95 0.98
C LEU A 228 -12.81 13.90 2.17
N PRO A 229 -11.99 14.97 2.05
CA PRO A 229 -11.81 15.93 3.14
C PRO A 229 -13.07 16.69 3.51
N ALA A 230 -13.94 17.01 2.54
CA ALA A 230 -15.20 17.71 2.82
C ALA A 230 -16.17 16.78 3.55
N TYR A 231 -16.28 15.53 3.10
CA TYR A 231 -17.07 14.50 3.79
C TYR A 231 -16.56 14.27 5.22
N TYR A 232 -15.25 14.12 5.41
CA TYR A 232 -14.66 13.96 6.73
C TYR A 232 -14.96 15.14 7.65
N ARG A 233 -14.87 16.39 7.17
CA ARG A 233 -15.21 17.57 7.98
C ARG A 233 -16.67 17.58 8.42
N ALA A 234 -17.58 17.15 7.55
CA ALA A 234 -19.02 17.10 7.85
C ALA A 234 -19.36 16.01 8.88
N GLU A 235 -18.73 14.84 8.80
CA GLU A 235 -19.02 13.67 9.64
C GLU A 235 -17.96 13.39 10.72
N ARG A 236 -17.11 14.37 11.00
CA ARG A 236 -15.86 14.16 11.76
C ARG A 236 -16.08 13.46 13.09
N ASP A 237 -17.01 13.97 13.89
CA ASP A 237 -17.23 13.49 15.24
C ASP A 237 -17.91 12.11 15.24
N ALA A 238 -18.80 11.85 14.28
CA ALA A 238 -19.41 10.53 14.08
C ALA A 238 -18.38 9.48 13.68
N LEU A 239 -17.46 9.81 12.76
CA LEU A 239 -16.39 8.91 12.33
C LEU A 239 -15.37 8.62 13.45
N ILE A 240 -15.02 9.62 14.26
CA ILE A 240 -14.15 9.46 15.43
C ILE A 240 -14.83 8.61 16.51
N ALA A 241 -16.13 8.80 16.73
CA ALA A 241 -16.89 7.96 17.66
C ALA A 241 -16.94 6.50 17.16
N ARG A 242 -17.21 6.29 15.85
CA ARG A 242 -17.26 4.96 15.23
C ARG A 242 -15.93 4.21 15.37
N ASN A 243 -14.80 4.89 15.27
CA ASN A 243 -13.48 4.27 15.39
C ASN A 243 -12.85 4.30 16.79
N HIS A 244 -13.65 4.64 17.80
CA HIS A 244 -13.19 4.71 19.19
C HIS A 244 -11.95 5.61 19.35
N GLY A 245 -11.89 6.71 18.58
CA GLY A 245 -10.80 7.67 18.65
C GLY A 245 -9.47 7.18 18.07
N TYR A 246 -9.45 6.12 17.24
CA TYR A 246 -8.24 5.67 16.57
C TYR A 246 -7.77 6.70 15.52
N ARG A 247 -7.02 7.70 15.98
CA ARG A 247 -6.66 8.90 15.23
C ARG A 247 -5.23 9.34 15.49
N MET A 248 -4.57 9.88 14.46
CA MET A 248 -3.27 10.54 14.56
C MET A 248 -3.35 11.95 13.95
N LYS A 249 -2.59 12.89 14.49
CA LYS A 249 -2.51 14.30 14.03
C LYS A 249 -1.69 14.49 12.74
N GLY A 250 -1.25 13.40 12.13
CA GLY A 250 -0.42 13.39 10.92
C GLY A 250 0.68 12.33 10.96
N TYR A 251 1.38 12.16 9.85
CA TYR A 251 2.42 11.13 9.74
C TYR A 251 3.64 11.39 10.64
N GLY A 252 3.98 12.64 10.95
CA GLY A 252 5.06 12.94 11.91
C GLY A 252 4.84 12.32 13.29
N GLU A 253 3.58 12.19 13.72
CA GLU A 253 3.23 11.47 14.94
C GLU A 253 3.47 9.96 14.83
N ILE A 254 3.12 9.36 13.68
CA ILE A 254 3.37 7.94 13.40
C ILE A 254 4.88 7.65 13.41
N PHE A 255 5.69 8.49 12.74
CA PHE A 255 7.15 8.39 12.77
C PHE A 255 7.66 8.46 14.21
N ARG A 256 7.27 9.48 14.98
CA ARG A 256 7.73 9.62 16.37
C ARG A 256 7.37 8.42 17.25
N ARG A 257 6.17 7.84 17.09
CA ARG A 257 5.69 6.73 17.92
C ARG A 257 6.31 5.39 17.54
N TYR A 258 6.56 5.15 16.24
CA TYR A 258 6.79 3.80 15.72
C TYR A 258 8.03 3.65 14.84
N PHE A 259 8.86 4.69 14.66
CA PHE A 259 10.04 4.59 13.78
C PHE A 259 10.92 3.36 14.12
N LEU A 260 11.24 3.17 15.39
CA LEU A 260 12.02 2.02 15.89
C LEU A 260 11.25 1.14 16.87
N LYS A 261 9.95 1.40 17.08
CA LYS A 261 9.10 0.66 18.01
C LYS A 261 8.03 -0.11 17.23
N PRO A 262 7.87 -1.42 17.47
CA PRO A 262 6.80 -2.18 16.83
C PRO A 262 5.44 -1.57 17.15
N LYS A 263 4.58 -1.40 16.13
CA LYS A 263 3.22 -0.89 16.31
C LYS A 263 2.37 -1.83 17.15
N GLU A 264 2.37 -3.11 16.75
CA GLU A 264 1.53 -4.18 17.28
C GLU A 264 2.30 -5.52 17.26
N PRO A 265 1.86 -6.53 18.06
CA PRO A 265 2.38 -7.88 17.95
C PRO A 265 2.18 -8.45 16.54
N VAL A 266 3.07 -9.36 16.12
CA VAL A 266 2.96 -10.01 14.80
C VAL A 266 1.80 -11.03 14.78
N ALA A 267 1.61 -11.77 15.87
CA ALA A 267 0.47 -12.67 16.01
C ALA A 267 -0.82 -11.86 16.25
N HIS A 268 -1.90 -12.22 15.55
CA HIS A 268 -3.20 -11.58 15.75
C HIS A 268 -3.70 -11.82 17.19
N PRO A 269 -4.07 -10.79 17.96
CA PRO A 269 -4.39 -10.95 19.38
C PRO A 269 -5.76 -11.59 19.65
N PHE A 270 -6.69 -11.56 18.68
CA PHE A 270 -8.08 -12.01 18.87
C PHE A 270 -8.49 -13.24 18.04
N VAL A 271 -7.71 -13.59 17.01
CA VAL A 271 -8.02 -14.72 16.11
C VAL A 271 -7.24 -15.91 16.64
N LYS A 272 -7.90 -17.07 16.77
CA LYS A 272 -7.30 -18.31 17.25
C LYS A 272 -6.90 -19.19 16.08
#